data_AF-A0A1I1V1G8-F1
#
_entry.id   AF-A0A1I1V1G8-F1
#
_cell.length_a   1.000
_cell.length_b   1.000
_cell.length_c   1.000
_cell.angle_alpha   90.00
_cell.angle_beta   90.00
_cell.angle_gamma   90.00
#
_symmetry.space_group_name_H-M   'P 1'
#
loop_
_entity.id
_entity.type
_entity.pdbx_description
1 polymer ?
#
loop_
_entity_poly.entity_id
_entity_poly.type
_entity_poly.pdbx_seq_one_letter_code
_entity_poly.pdbx_strand_id
1 'polypeptide(L)' 'MLNDTERKLLRILYNRNGHQNARILIPELARLAGRETGQIRKALESLREERFIEWEERMDVAKVVPGWQHYVK' A
#
# COMPACT_ATOMS: atom_id res chain seq x y z
N MET A 1 -1.64 2.93 14.15
CA MET A 1 -0.25 2.43 14.32
C MET A 1 -0.16 1.16 13.52
N LEU A 2 0.74 1.12 12.53
CA LEU A 2 0.73 0.06 11.53
C LEU A 2 1.00 -1.32 12.13
N ASN A 3 0.13 -2.27 11.85
CA ASN A 3 0.31 -3.68 12.19
C ASN A 3 1.37 -4.34 11.28
N ASP A 4 1.71 -5.61 11.55
CA ASP A 4 2.73 -6.34 10.79
C ASP A 4 2.39 -6.44 9.29
N THR A 5 1.12 -6.71 8.97
CA THR A 5 0.66 -6.82 7.57
C THR A 5 0.80 -5.50 6.84
N GLU A 6 0.36 -4.40 7.45
CA GLU A 6 0.46 -3.05 6.88
C GLU A 6 1.91 -2.63 6.67
N ARG A 7 2.79 -2.81 7.67
CA ARG A 7 4.22 -2.49 7.54
C ARG A 7 4.87 -3.30 6.43
N LYS A 8 4.56 -4.60 6.36
CA LYS A 8 5.10 -5.48 5.31
C LYS A 8 4.62 -5.06 3.94
N LEU A 9 3.33 -4.76 3.80
CA LEU A 9 2.73 -4.33 2.55
C LEU A 9 3.30 -2.99 2.07
N LEU A 10 3.41 -2.01 2.97
CA LEU A 10 3.99 -0.71 2.67
C LEU A 10 5.44 -0.83 2.16
N ARG A 11 6.24 -1.71 2.78
CA ARG A 11 7.59 -2.02 2.31
C ARG A 11 7.61 -2.68 0.93
N ILE A 12 6.69 -3.63 0.67
CA ILE A 12 6.58 -4.28 -0.65
C ILE A 12 6.27 -3.23 -1.74
N LEU A 13 5.32 -2.34 -1.46
CA LEU A 13 4.96 -1.25 -2.38
C LEU A 13 6.17 -0.36 -2.59
N TYR A 14 6.73 0.24 -1.53
CA TYR A 14 7.90 1.13 -1.64
C TYR A 14 9.07 0.52 -2.42
N ASN A 15 9.37 -0.76 -2.21
CA ASN A 15 10.45 -1.42 -2.95
C ASN A 15 10.14 -1.63 -4.44
N ARG A 16 8.86 -1.75 -4.82
CA ARG A 16 8.45 -1.92 -6.22
C ARG A 16 8.48 -0.61 -7.00
N ASN A 17 7.97 0.46 -6.39
CA ASN A 17 7.63 1.67 -7.13
C ASN A 17 8.07 2.97 -6.44
N GLY A 18 8.70 2.90 -5.27
CA GLY A 18 9.11 4.08 -4.50
C GLY A 18 7.91 5.00 -4.27
N HIS A 19 7.97 6.21 -4.84
CA HIS A 19 6.90 7.21 -4.80
C HIS A 19 6.17 7.39 -6.15
N GLN A 20 6.39 6.49 -7.10
CA GLN A 20 5.71 6.49 -8.39
C GLN A 20 4.40 5.69 -8.32
N ASN A 21 3.42 6.08 -9.15
CA ASN A 21 2.25 5.26 -9.38
C ASN A 21 2.67 3.93 -10.02
N ALA A 22 2.27 2.80 -9.45
CA ALA A 22 2.40 1.54 -10.15
C ALA A 22 1.15 0.68 -10.03
N ARG A 23 0.96 -0.13 -11.05
CA ARG A 23 -0.06 -1.15 -11.07
C ARG A 23 0.27 -2.22 -10.05
N ILE A 24 -0.71 -2.57 -9.23
CA ILE A 24 -0.63 -3.63 -8.25
C ILE A 24 -1.52 -4.79 -8.68
N LEU A 25 -1.22 -5.98 -8.16
CA LEU A 25 -2.08 -7.15 -8.30
C LEU A 25 -2.27 -7.74 -6.91
N ILE A 26 -3.49 -7.70 -6.39
CA ILE A 26 -3.79 -8.18 -5.03
C ILE A 26 -3.31 -9.63 -4.80
N PRO A 27 -3.50 -10.58 -5.73
CA PRO A 27 -2.97 -11.95 -5.57
C PRO A 27 -1.44 -12.00 -5.45
N GLU A 28 -0.73 -11.12 -6.17
CA GLU A 28 0.72 -11.06 -6.12
C GLU A 28 1.21 -10.45 -4.80
N LEU A 29 0.57 -9.38 -4.34
CA LEU A 29 0.86 -8.78 -3.04
C LEU A 29 0.60 -9.77 -1.91
N ALA A 30 -0.47 -10.55 -1.99
CA ALA A 30 -0.80 -11.62 -1.05
C ALA A 30 0.33 -12.67 -0.98
N ARG A 31 0.81 -13.13 -2.15
CA ARG A 31 1.94 -14.07 -2.24
C ARG A 31 3.22 -13.50 -1.64
N LEU A 32 3.57 -12.26 -1.94
CA LEU A 32 4.78 -11.59 -1.42
C LEU A 32 4.69 -11.33 0.09
N ALA A 33 3.50 -10.99 0.58
CA ALA A 33 3.25 -10.77 1.99
C ALA A 33 3.10 -12.07 2.79
N GLY A 34 2.82 -13.21 2.14
CA GLY A 34 2.43 -14.44 2.82
C GLY A 34 1.14 -14.25 3.61
N ARG A 35 0.13 -13.65 2.97
CA ARG A 35 -1.16 -13.28 3.56
C ARG A 35 -2.27 -13.65 2.58
N GLU A 36 -3.51 -13.69 3.08
CA GLU A 36 -4.67 -13.87 2.22
C GLU A 36 -5.03 -12.56 1.49
N THR A 37 -5.68 -12.67 0.33
CA THR A 37 -6.10 -11.51 -0.47
C THR A 37 -7.02 -10.57 0.30
N GLY A 38 -7.90 -11.10 1.16
CA GLY A 38 -8.75 -10.30 2.04
C GLY A 38 -7.97 -9.48 3.07
N GLN A 39 -6.87 -10.02 3.60
CA GLN A 39 -5.98 -9.30 4.52
C GLN A 39 -5.22 -8.17 3.79
N ILE A 40 -4.82 -8.41 2.53
CA ILE A 40 -4.19 -7.38 1.69
C ILE A 40 -5.15 -6.24 1.40
N ARG A 41 -6.40 -6.53 1.03
CA ARG A 41 -7.39 -5.48 0.75
C ARG A 41 -7.61 -4.58 1.97
N LYS A 42 -7.85 -5.17 3.14
CA LYS A 42 -8.00 -4.43 4.41
C LYS A 42 -6.77 -3.58 4.75
N ALA A 43 -5.57 -4.11 4.50
CA ALA A 43 -4.33 -3.37 4.72
C ALA A 43 -4.15 -2.21 3.73
N LEU A 44 -4.54 -2.38 2.45
CA LEU A 44 -4.54 -1.29 1.47
C LEU A 44 -5.52 -0.17 1.86
N GLU A 45 -6.72 -0.55 2.31
CA GLU A 45 -7.73 0.40 2.83
C GLU A 45 -7.17 1.18 4.04
N SER A 46 -6.64 0.48 5.03
CA SER A 46 -6.09 1.09 6.25
C SER A 46 -4.90 2.00 5.95
N LEU A 47 -3.98 1.57 5.07
CA LEU A 47 -2.85 2.40 4.63
C LEU A 47 -3.28 3.64 3.85
N ARG A 48 -4.37 3.56 3.08
CA ARG A 48 -4.96 4.71 2.38
C ARG A 48 -5.61 5.68 3.37
N GLU A 49 -6.37 5.18 4.33
CA GLU A 49 -7.02 5.97 5.38
C GLU A 49 -6.01 6.70 6.27
N GLU A 50 -4.96 5.99 6.69
CA GLU A 50 -3.82 6.57 7.42
C GLU A 50 -2.87 7.39 6.51
N ARG A 51 -3.20 7.52 5.22
CA ARG A 51 -2.53 8.32 4.17
C ARG A 51 -1.10 7.91 3.83
N PHE A 52 -0.66 6.72 4.19
CA PHE A 52 0.63 6.18 3.78
C PHE A 52 0.72 5.87 2.28
N ILE A 53 -0.42 5.61 1.65
CA ILE A 53 -0.51 5.37 0.21
C ILE A 53 -1.67 6.14 -0.42
N GLU A 54 -1.53 6.43 -1.70
CA GLU A 54 -2.64 6.70 -2.61
C GLU A 54 -2.98 5.37 -3.29
N TRP A 55 -4.24 4.94 -3.24
CA TRP A 55 -4.69 3.71 -3.89
C TRP A 55 -6.02 3.92 -4.61
N GLU A 56 -6.00 3.74 -5.94
CA GLU A 56 -7.18 3.72 -6.80
C GLU A 56 -7.53 2.27 -7.12
N GLU A 57 -8.54 1.78 -6.41
CA GLU A 57 -8.99 0.39 -6.47
C GLU A 57 -9.49 -0.01 -7.88
N ARG A 58 -10.18 0.89 -8.59
CA ARG A 58 -10.74 0.55 -9.91
C ARG A 58 -9.68 0.34 -10.99
N MET A 59 -8.52 0.98 -10.82
CA MET A 59 -7.40 0.87 -11.75
C MET A 59 -6.30 -0.07 -11.26
N ASP A 60 -6.44 -0.60 -10.04
CA ASP A 60 -5.39 -1.32 -9.31
C ASP A 60 -4.06 -0.55 -9.34
N VAL A 61 -4.09 0.75 -9.06
CA VAL A 61 -2.89 1.59 -9.02
C VAL A 61 -2.66 2.08 -7.61
N ALA A 62 -1.44 1.87 -7.10
CA ALA A 62 -1.03 2.38 -5.80
C ALA A 62 0.31 3.12 -5.87
N LYS A 63 0.48 4.07 -4.96
CA LYS A 63 1.69 4.88 -4.79
C LYS A 63 1.95 5.11 -3.31
N VAL A 64 3.20 4.96 -2.87
CA VAL A 64 3.58 5.30 -1.50
C VAL A 64 3.76 6.81 -1.38
N VAL A 65 3.10 7.41 -0.39
CA VAL A 65 3.17 8.84 -0.13
C VAL A 65 4.41 9.15 0.73
N PRO A 66 5.27 10.11 0.34
CA PRO A 66 6.34 10.60 1.19
C PRO A 66 5.78 11.24 2.48
N GLY A 67 6.34 10.89 3.64
CA GLY A 67 5.85 11.38 4.94
C GLY A 67 5.84 12.91 5.11
N TRP A 68 6.64 13.65 4.34
CA TRP A 68 6.65 15.12 4.36
C TRP A 68 5.47 15.75 3.59
N GLN A 69 4.83 15.04 2.67
CA GLN A 69 3.66 15.54 1.93
C GLN A 69 2.43 15.73 2.83
N HIS A 70 2.43 15.17 4.06
CA HIS A 70 1.41 15.43 5.07
C HIS A 70 1.63 16.73 5.86
N TYR A 71 2.81 17.35 5.78
CA TYR A 71 3.15 18.56 6.53
C TYR A 71 2.95 19.86 5.74
N VAL A 72 2.63 19.76 4.44
CA VAL A 72 2.34 20.92 3.60
C VAL A 72 0.83 21.02 3.47
N LYS A 73 0.21 21.80 4.36
CA LYS A 73 -1.14 22.33 4.19
C LYS A 73 -1.06 23.70 3.52
#